data_AF-A0A4R9F5Y1-F1
#
_entry.id   AF-A0A4R9F5Y1-F1
#
_cell.length_a   1.000
_cell.length_b   1.000
_cell.length_c   1.000
_cell.angle_alpha   90.00
_cell.angle_beta   90.00
_cell.angle_gamma   90.00
#
_symmetry.space_group_name_H-M   'P 1'
#
loop_
_entity.id
_entity.type
_entity.pdbx_description
1 polymer ?
#
loop_
_entity_poly.entity_id
_entity_poly.type
_entity_poly.pdbx_seq_one_letter_code
_entity_poly.pdbx_strand_id
1 'polypeptide(L)'
;MSEIEFVRLGFGPDFVEYQEAWDEQRRVHAARFADELPDTCLLLEHPPVYTAGRRTDPSERPLDGTPVIDVDRGGKITWHGPGQLVGYPIQKLPRPVDVVAHVRRLEEALIRTCAEFGLKTSRVEGRSGVWVLGDPVEQRPALGGLNLDFDPRVADEEFDPRLNGPEYAPSNAGQRREDRKIAAIGIRVAKGVTMHGFALNVNPDSTWFDKIIPCGIRDAGVTSLSYELGREVTIADVLPVAERHLRDILENAELKPRLVETAKTTETAETAETTETAETTERPEAEKATA
;
A
#
# COMPACT_ATOMS: atom_id res chain seq x y z
N MET A 1 15.37 -22.34 -0.30
CA MET A 1 14.55 -21.20 0.18
C MET A 1 15.53 -20.13 0.57
N SER A 2 15.44 -18.92 0.00
CA SER A 2 16.35 -17.83 0.35
C SER A 2 15.91 -17.23 1.68
N GLU A 3 16.76 -17.38 2.70
CA GLU A 3 16.58 -16.75 4.02
C GLU A 3 16.70 -15.24 3.86
N ILE A 4 15.77 -14.47 4.45
CA ILE A 4 15.83 -13.01 4.43
C ILE A 4 16.65 -12.54 5.63
N GLU A 5 17.64 -11.70 5.38
CA GLU A 5 18.45 -11.07 6.44
C GLU A 5 17.78 -9.79 6.92
N PHE A 6 17.67 -9.58 8.24
CA PHE A 6 17.17 -8.34 8.81
C PHE A 6 18.33 -7.51 9.35
N VAL A 7 18.43 -6.28 8.87
CA VAL A 7 19.46 -5.32 9.30
C VAL A 7 18.77 -4.15 9.97
N ARG A 8 19.07 -3.93 11.24
CA ARG A 8 18.56 -2.82 12.04
C ARG A 8 19.55 -1.67 11.94
N LEU A 9 19.19 -0.58 11.27
CA LEU A 9 20.14 0.52 10.99
C LEU A 9 20.16 1.57 12.11
N GLY A 10 19.04 1.82 12.79
CA GLY A 10 18.98 2.83 13.84
C GLY A 10 17.56 3.18 14.28
N PHE A 11 17.40 3.45 15.58
CA PHE A 11 16.12 3.73 16.23
C PHE A 11 16.30 4.81 17.32
N GLY A 12 15.22 5.53 17.66
CA GLY A 12 15.24 6.56 18.69
C GLY A 12 16.31 7.64 18.42
N PRO A 13 17.26 7.90 19.34
CA PRO A 13 18.29 8.93 19.16
C PRO A 13 19.27 8.62 18.01
N ASP A 14 19.33 7.36 17.57
CA ASP A 14 20.20 6.89 16.49
C ASP A 14 19.42 6.70 15.18
N PHE A 15 18.33 7.44 14.96
CA PHE A 15 17.60 7.41 13.68
C PHE A 15 18.53 7.75 12.50
N VAL A 16 18.18 7.25 11.31
CA VAL A 16 19.01 7.37 10.12
C VAL A 16 18.47 8.46 9.21
N GLU A 17 19.32 9.35 8.71
CA GLU A 17 18.92 10.37 7.74
C GLU A 17 18.32 9.73 6.48
N TYR A 18 17.27 10.35 5.92
CA TYR A 18 16.55 9.74 4.80
C TYR A 18 17.45 9.46 3.59
N GLN A 19 18.35 10.40 3.28
CA GLN A 19 19.27 10.27 2.16
C GLN A 19 20.29 9.14 2.38
N GLU A 20 20.83 9.00 3.59
CA GLU A 20 21.78 7.95 3.94
C GLU A 20 21.14 6.56 3.82
N ALA A 21 19.92 6.39 4.35
CA ALA A 21 19.19 5.15 4.21
C ALA A 21 18.80 4.86 2.74
N TRP A 22 18.53 5.89 1.94
CA TRP A 22 18.22 5.70 0.52
C TRP A 22 19.45 5.25 -0.28
N ASP A 23 20.63 5.79 0.03
CA ASP A 23 21.89 5.35 -0.57
C ASP A 23 22.24 3.92 -0.13
N GLU A 24 21.97 3.57 1.13
CA GLU A 24 22.10 2.20 1.62
C GLU A 24 21.14 1.23 0.92
N GLN A 25 19.88 1.63 0.70
CA GLN A 25 18.95 0.85 -0.12
C GLN A 25 19.48 0.60 -1.53
N ARG A 26 20.11 1.60 -2.17
CA ARG A 26 20.70 1.45 -3.51
C ARG A 26 21.89 0.50 -3.51
N ARG A 27 22.74 0.57 -2.49
CA ARG A 27 23.89 -0.34 -2.30
C ARG A 27 23.41 -1.79 -2.16
N VAL A 28 22.46 -2.03 -1.25
CA VAL A 28 21.90 -3.38 -1.00
C VAL A 28 21.12 -3.87 -2.22
N HIS A 29 20.37 -3.01 -2.91
CA HIS A 29 19.69 -3.35 -4.16
C HIS A 29 20.66 -3.82 -5.24
N ALA A 30 21.76 -3.09 -5.44
CA ALA A 30 22.78 -3.45 -6.43
C ALA A 30 23.45 -4.78 -6.11
N ALA A 31 23.86 -4.99 -4.85
CA ALA A 31 24.46 -6.23 -4.39
C ALA A 31 23.48 -7.42 -4.49
N ARG A 32 22.21 -7.21 -4.12
CA ARG A 32 21.18 -8.25 -4.27
C ARG A 32 20.89 -8.57 -5.74
N PHE A 33 20.84 -7.57 -6.60
CA PHE A 33 20.67 -7.78 -8.03
C PHE A 33 21.81 -8.64 -8.61
N ALA A 34 23.05 -8.40 -8.17
CA ALA A 34 24.25 -9.16 -8.52
C ALA A 34 24.37 -10.52 -7.80
N ASP A 35 23.42 -10.89 -6.94
CA ASP A 35 23.45 -12.11 -6.10
C ASP A 35 24.64 -12.17 -5.13
N GLU A 36 25.18 -11.02 -4.72
CA GLU A 36 26.26 -10.89 -3.73
C GLU A 36 25.76 -10.88 -2.29
N LEU A 37 24.50 -10.46 -2.08
CA LEU A 37 23.80 -10.48 -0.80
C LEU A 37 22.53 -11.35 -0.89
N PRO A 38 22.09 -11.95 0.23
CA PRO A 38 20.75 -12.52 0.31
C PRO A 38 19.67 -11.44 0.23
N ASP A 39 18.41 -11.85 0.13
CA ASP A 39 17.30 -10.92 0.33
C ASP A 39 17.48 -10.22 1.69
N THR A 40 17.29 -8.90 1.75
CA THR A 40 17.56 -8.11 2.96
C THR A 40 16.39 -7.21 3.30
N CYS A 41 16.01 -7.11 4.56
CA CYS A 41 15.06 -6.12 5.06
C CYS A 41 15.77 -5.16 6.00
N LEU A 42 15.89 -3.88 5.60
CA LEU A 42 16.40 -2.83 6.46
C LEU A 42 15.27 -2.32 7.36
N LEU A 43 15.47 -2.26 8.66
CA LEU A 43 14.52 -1.73 9.64
C LEU A 43 15.15 -0.55 10.39
N LEU A 44 14.41 0.57 10.47
CA LEU A 44 14.92 1.82 11.02
C LEU A 44 13.82 2.83 11.37
N GLU A 45 14.22 3.92 12.00
CA GLU A 45 13.48 5.18 12.07
C GLU A 45 14.20 6.29 11.30
N HIS A 46 13.43 7.28 10.84
CA HIS A 46 13.94 8.51 10.23
C HIS A 46 13.75 9.70 11.17
N PRO A 47 14.55 10.76 11.03
CA PRO A 47 14.15 12.09 11.49
C PRO A 47 12.88 12.55 10.76
N PRO A 48 12.17 13.58 11.26
CA PRO A 48 11.00 14.13 10.57
C PRO A 48 11.31 14.54 9.13
N VAL A 49 10.67 13.88 8.16
CA VAL A 49 10.91 14.08 6.73
C VAL A 49 9.66 13.82 5.90
N TYR A 50 9.36 14.72 4.97
CA TYR A 50 8.35 14.49 3.94
C TYR A 50 8.98 13.91 2.69
N THR A 51 8.34 12.90 2.12
CA THR A 51 8.78 12.29 0.86
C THR A 51 7.66 12.27 -0.15
N ALA A 52 7.92 12.74 -1.38
CA ALA A 52 6.96 12.80 -2.47
C ALA A 52 7.27 11.70 -3.49
N GLY A 53 6.36 10.72 -3.61
CA GLY A 53 6.44 9.71 -4.67
C GLY A 53 6.06 10.27 -6.03
N ARG A 54 6.25 9.47 -7.10
CA ARG A 54 6.06 9.89 -8.50
C ARG A 54 4.66 10.42 -8.88
N ARG A 55 3.63 10.16 -8.06
CA ARG A 55 2.24 10.57 -8.34
C ARG A 55 1.77 11.76 -7.49
N THR A 56 2.66 12.37 -6.71
CA THR A 56 2.32 13.46 -5.80
C THR A 56 1.91 14.70 -6.58
N ASP A 57 0.73 15.22 -6.27
CA ASP A 57 0.26 16.49 -6.82
C ASP A 57 0.84 17.67 -6.00
N PRO A 58 1.22 18.81 -6.61
CA PRO A 58 1.72 19.96 -5.87
C PRO A 58 0.79 20.43 -4.74
N SER A 59 -0.53 20.29 -4.89
CA SER A 59 -1.52 20.65 -3.86
C SER A 59 -1.53 19.73 -2.63
N GLU A 60 -0.84 18.59 -2.69
CA GLU A 60 -0.73 17.64 -1.57
C GLU A 60 0.48 17.94 -0.66
N ARG A 61 1.38 18.82 -1.11
CA ARG A 61 2.61 19.20 -0.38
C ARG A 61 2.32 20.18 0.75
N PRO A 62 3.23 20.29 1.76
CA PRO A 62 3.15 21.33 2.77
C PRO A 62 3.10 22.72 2.15
N LEU A 63 2.11 23.52 2.57
CA LEU A 63 1.93 24.89 2.10
C LEU A 63 2.83 25.90 2.85
N ASP A 64 3.42 25.48 3.97
CA ASP A 64 4.28 26.30 4.83
C ASP A 64 5.74 26.36 4.37
N GLY A 65 6.05 25.75 3.22
CA GLY A 65 7.41 25.69 2.66
C GLY A 65 8.31 24.65 3.31
N THR A 66 7.77 23.75 4.15
CA THR A 66 8.58 22.65 4.72
C THR A 66 9.21 21.81 3.60
N PRO A 67 10.53 21.51 3.65
CA PRO A 67 11.19 20.72 2.63
C PRO A 67 10.56 19.34 2.40
N VAL A 68 10.53 18.92 1.13
CA VAL A 68 10.03 17.62 0.70
C VAL A 68 11.06 16.97 -0.21
N ILE A 69 11.41 15.71 0.05
CA ILE A 69 12.33 14.95 -0.79
C ILE A 69 11.55 14.21 -1.87
N ASP A 70 11.83 14.51 -3.13
CA ASP A 70 11.26 13.80 -4.27
C ASP A 70 11.94 12.44 -4.48
N VAL A 71 11.13 11.38 -4.51
CA VAL A 71 11.59 9.99 -4.49
C VAL A 71 10.92 9.14 -5.58
N ASP A 72 11.58 8.07 -5.98
CA ASP A 72 11.18 7.25 -7.12
C ASP A 72 10.18 6.12 -6.80
N ARG A 73 9.71 6.05 -5.54
CA ARG A 73 8.71 5.07 -5.10
C ARG A 73 7.34 5.30 -5.70
N GLY A 74 6.53 4.25 -5.70
CA GLY A 74 5.10 4.36 -5.91
C GLY A 74 4.42 5.18 -4.80
N GLY A 75 3.17 5.56 -5.05
CA GLY A 75 2.40 6.41 -4.12
C GLY A 75 2.58 7.91 -4.37
N LYS A 76 1.99 8.68 -3.46
CA LYS A 76 2.01 10.15 -3.42
C LYS A 76 2.88 10.60 -2.24
N ILE A 77 2.60 11.77 -1.66
CA ILE A 77 3.32 12.27 -0.49
C ILE A 77 3.03 11.45 0.77
N THR A 78 4.03 11.36 1.64
CA THR A 78 3.91 10.83 3.00
C THR A 78 4.93 11.51 3.92
N TRP A 79 4.86 11.20 5.22
CA TRP A 79 5.78 11.64 6.23
C TRP A 79 6.38 10.45 6.98
N HIS A 80 7.66 10.58 7.35
CA HIS A 80 8.38 9.67 8.23
C HIS A 80 8.98 10.46 9.39
N GLY A 81 9.14 9.82 10.54
CA GLY A 81 9.76 10.45 11.69
C GLY A 81 9.84 9.52 12.90
N PRO A 82 10.30 10.04 14.05
CA PRO A 82 10.39 9.27 15.29
C PRO A 82 9.03 8.69 15.68
N GLY A 83 9.05 7.44 16.15
CA GLY A 83 7.86 6.66 16.51
C GLY A 83 7.20 5.95 15.31
N GLN A 84 7.80 5.99 14.12
CA GLN A 84 7.34 5.25 12.95
C GLN A 84 8.35 4.17 12.55
N LEU A 85 7.97 2.90 12.61
CA LEU A 85 8.81 1.80 12.17
C LEU A 85 8.83 1.76 10.64
N VAL A 86 9.97 2.10 10.04
CA VAL A 86 10.19 2.05 8.60
C VAL A 86 10.92 0.77 8.25
N GLY A 87 10.43 0.08 7.21
CA GLY A 87 11.05 -1.13 6.70
C GLY A 87 11.23 -1.08 5.19
N TYR A 88 12.43 -1.49 4.74
CA TYR A 88 12.80 -1.58 3.33
C TYR A 88 13.17 -3.03 2.95
N PRO A 89 12.18 -3.88 2.58
CA PRO A 89 12.43 -5.21 2.05
C PRO A 89 12.98 -5.13 0.62
N ILE A 90 14.25 -5.49 0.45
CA ILE A 90 15.00 -5.53 -0.80
C ILE A 90 15.16 -7.00 -1.20
N GLN A 91 14.26 -7.45 -2.07
CA GLN A 91 14.10 -8.85 -2.44
C GLN A 91 14.03 -9.02 -3.95
N LYS A 92 14.59 -10.12 -4.45
CA LYS A 92 14.47 -10.50 -5.86
C LYS A 92 13.14 -11.23 -6.09
N LEU A 93 12.25 -10.64 -6.89
CA LEU A 93 10.93 -11.21 -7.19
C LEU A 93 11.01 -12.16 -8.40
N PRO A 94 10.23 -13.26 -8.43
CA PRO A 94 10.20 -14.14 -9.58
C PRO A 94 9.58 -13.44 -10.77
N ARG A 95 9.89 -13.94 -11.96
CA ARG A 95 9.34 -13.46 -13.21
C ARG A 95 8.17 -14.35 -13.65
N PRO A 96 7.11 -13.76 -14.23
CA PRO A 96 6.80 -12.33 -14.30
C PRO A 96 6.53 -11.69 -12.93
N VAL A 97 7.04 -10.47 -12.75
CA VAL A 97 6.93 -9.71 -11.49
C VAL A 97 5.47 -9.36 -11.19
N ASP A 98 5.01 -9.69 -9.98
CA ASP A 98 3.74 -9.24 -9.42
C ASP A 98 3.96 -8.28 -8.24
N VAL A 99 3.89 -6.98 -8.53
CA VAL A 99 4.06 -5.91 -7.54
C VAL A 99 2.91 -5.90 -6.53
N VAL A 100 1.67 -6.16 -7.00
CA VAL A 100 0.47 -6.10 -6.15
C VAL A 100 0.48 -7.26 -5.16
N ALA A 101 0.85 -8.46 -5.59
CA ALA A 101 1.02 -9.60 -4.70
C ALA A 101 2.11 -9.35 -3.64
N HIS A 102 3.21 -8.68 -3.99
CA HIS A 102 4.22 -8.28 -3.01
C HIS A 102 3.69 -7.25 -2.00
N VAL A 103 2.96 -6.22 -2.45
CA VAL A 103 2.31 -5.26 -1.55
C VAL A 103 1.34 -5.97 -0.59
N ARG A 104 0.52 -6.90 -1.09
CA ARG A 104 -0.43 -7.67 -0.27
C ARG A 104 0.25 -8.52 0.82
N ARG A 105 1.46 -9.01 0.56
CA ARG A 105 2.28 -9.71 1.55
C ARG A 105 2.78 -8.77 2.64
N LEU A 106 3.25 -7.58 2.28
CA LEU A 106 3.62 -6.56 3.28
C LEU A 106 2.41 -6.15 4.12
N GLU A 107 1.24 -5.95 3.50
CA GLU A 107 -0.01 -5.71 4.23
C GLU A 107 -0.33 -6.84 5.20
N GLU A 108 -0.15 -8.10 4.78
CA GLU A 108 -0.42 -9.27 5.63
C GLU A 108 0.49 -9.31 6.86
N ALA A 109 1.79 -9.13 6.67
CA ALA A 109 2.76 -9.14 7.76
C ALA A 109 2.44 -8.03 8.79
N LEU A 110 2.07 -6.85 8.31
CA LEU A 110 1.72 -5.72 9.16
C LEU A 110 0.35 -5.90 9.85
N ILE A 111 -0.64 -6.50 9.17
CA ILE A 111 -1.92 -6.86 9.79
C ILE A 111 -1.71 -7.85 10.94
N ARG A 112 -0.90 -8.90 10.72
CA ARG A 112 -0.56 -9.88 11.76
C ARG A 112 0.20 -9.26 12.92
N THR A 113 1.11 -8.33 12.62
CA THR A 113 1.81 -7.53 13.62
C THR A 113 0.81 -6.77 14.49
N CYS A 114 -0.09 -5.98 13.90
CA CYS A 114 -1.11 -5.24 14.65
C CYS A 114 -2.04 -6.16 15.47
N ALA A 115 -2.44 -7.31 14.91
CA ALA A 115 -3.32 -8.26 15.57
C ALA A 115 -2.73 -8.82 16.87
N GLU A 116 -1.40 -9.01 16.93
CA GLU A 116 -0.72 -9.49 18.14
C GLU A 116 -0.74 -8.47 19.29
N PHE A 117 -0.83 -7.19 18.97
CA PHE A 117 -1.06 -6.13 19.96
C PHE A 117 -2.54 -5.96 20.34
N GLY A 118 -3.44 -6.78 19.77
CA GLY A 118 -4.87 -6.70 19.98
C GLY A 118 -5.60 -5.70 19.08
N LEU A 119 -4.93 -5.13 18.07
CA LEU A 119 -5.53 -4.18 17.15
C LEU A 119 -5.99 -4.87 15.86
N LYS A 120 -7.30 -4.90 15.64
CA LYS A 120 -7.89 -5.40 14.39
C LYS A 120 -7.67 -4.37 13.27
N THR A 121 -7.00 -4.81 12.21
CA THR A 121 -6.76 -4.01 11.01
C THR A 121 -7.19 -4.75 9.74
N SER A 122 -7.29 -4.05 8.62
CA SER A 122 -7.74 -4.60 7.35
C SER A 122 -7.13 -3.86 6.16
N ARG A 123 -7.40 -4.35 4.96
CA ARG A 123 -7.09 -3.70 3.68
C ARG A 123 -8.33 -2.94 3.21
N VAL A 124 -8.12 -1.82 2.53
CA VAL A 124 -9.19 -1.11 1.82
C VAL A 124 -8.91 -1.22 0.32
N GLU A 125 -9.92 -1.66 -0.44
CA GLU A 125 -9.77 -1.85 -1.88
C GLU A 125 -9.35 -0.54 -2.57
N GLY A 126 -8.38 -0.64 -3.48
CA GLY A 126 -7.81 0.53 -4.16
C GLY A 126 -6.87 1.40 -3.32
N ARG A 127 -6.76 1.17 -2.00
CA ARG A 127 -5.94 1.99 -1.07
C ARG A 127 -4.86 1.14 -0.39
N SER A 128 -3.67 1.10 -0.99
CA SER A 128 -2.54 0.32 -0.45
C SER A 128 -2.17 0.75 0.97
N GLY A 129 -1.82 -0.23 1.81
CA GLY A 129 -1.49 -0.02 3.22
C GLY A 129 -2.43 -0.76 4.16
N VAL A 130 -2.23 -0.52 5.45
CA VAL A 130 -3.02 -1.17 6.51
C VAL A 130 -3.87 -0.13 7.22
N TRP A 131 -5.12 -0.50 7.49
CA TRP A 131 -6.17 0.39 7.94
C TRP A 131 -6.89 -0.14 9.17
N VAL A 132 -7.26 0.75 10.08
CA VAL A 132 -8.30 0.52 11.09
C VAL A 132 -9.59 1.05 10.50
N LEU A 133 -10.60 0.19 10.38
CA LEU A 133 -11.88 0.58 9.79
C LEU A 133 -12.69 1.43 10.78
N GLY A 134 -13.34 2.46 10.26
CA GLY A 134 -14.29 3.28 11.03
C GLY A 134 -15.59 2.53 11.33
N ASP A 135 -16.46 3.17 12.11
CA ASP A 135 -17.81 2.65 12.36
C ASP A 135 -18.64 2.57 11.06
N PRO A 136 -19.46 1.52 10.86
CA PRO A 136 -20.33 1.41 9.69
C PRO A 136 -21.26 2.62 9.55
N VAL A 137 -21.40 3.12 8.32
CA VAL A 137 -22.21 4.30 7.94
C VAL A 137 -23.71 4.16 8.32
N GLU A 138 -24.20 2.95 8.59
CA GLU A 138 -25.60 2.68 8.97
C GLU A 138 -26.07 3.40 10.26
N GLN A 139 -25.15 3.91 11.09
CA GLN A 139 -25.48 4.70 12.29
C GLN A 139 -25.32 6.22 12.09
N ARG A 140 -25.54 6.76 10.89
CA ARG A 140 -25.75 8.21 10.72
C ARG A 140 -27.19 8.54 11.15
N PRO A 141 -27.44 9.24 12.28
CA PRO A 141 -28.71 9.96 12.39
C PRO A 141 -28.71 10.98 11.25
N ALA A 142 -29.77 11.02 10.46
CA ALA A 142 -29.97 12.15 9.55
C ALA A 142 -29.96 13.42 10.43
N LEU A 143 -28.91 14.21 10.33
CA LEU A 143 -28.88 15.53 10.94
C LEU A 143 -29.95 16.35 10.24
N GLY A 144 -31.13 16.44 10.88
CA GLY A 144 -32.11 17.46 10.56
C GLY A 144 -31.52 18.81 10.93
N GLY A 145 -30.93 19.48 9.96
CA GLY A 145 -30.34 20.81 10.12
C GLY A 145 -30.24 21.49 8.75
N LEU A 146 -30.70 22.73 8.67
CA LEU A 146 -30.73 23.56 7.47
C LEU A 146 -29.30 23.75 6.90
N ASN A 147 -29.07 23.38 5.64
CA ASN A 147 -27.93 23.90 4.89
C ASN A 147 -28.23 25.36 4.55
N LEU A 148 -27.53 26.28 5.20
CA LEU A 148 -27.49 27.69 4.84
C LEU A 148 -26.20 27.96 4.06
N ASP A 149 -26.24 27.65 2.77
CA ASP A 149 -25.20 28.08 1.83
C ASP A 149 -25.51 29.52 1.38
N PHE A 150 -25.02 30.50 2.12
CA PHE A 150 -24.90 31.88 1.66
C PHE A 150 -23.55 32.45 2.09
N ASP A 151 -22.48 32.06 1.38
CA ASP A 151 -21.25 32.86 1.36
C ASP A 151 -21.25 33.71 0.07
N PRO A 152 -21.44 35.04 0.16
CA PRO A 152 -21.51 35.93 -1.00
C PRO A 152 -20.18 36.10 -1.74
N ARG A 153 -19.10 35.41 -1.33
CA ARG A 153 -17.75 35.48 -1.93
C ARG A 153 -17.47 34.43 -3.01
N VAL A 154 -18.38 33.47 -3.22
CA VAL A 154 -18.21 32.37 -4.20
C VAL A 154 -18.29 32.84 -5.66
N ALA A 155 -18.64 34.11 -5.90
CA ALA A 155 -18.75 34.71 -7.24
C ALA A 155 -17.57 35.62 -7.63
N ASP A 156 -16.50 35.69 -6.82
CA ASP A 156 -15.35 36.55 -7.08
C ASP A 156 -14.23 35.77 -7.80
N GLU A 157 -13.85 36.18 -9.02
CA GLU A 157 -12.87 35.47 -9.85
C GLU A 157 -11.42 35.58 -9.34
N GLU A 158 -11.16 36.44 -8.35
CA GLU A 158 -9.86 36.58 -7.67
C GLU A 158 -9.76 35.76 -6.36
N PHE A 159 -10.81 35.00 -6.01
CA PHE A 159 -10.91 34.24 -4.78
C PHE A 159 -10.22 32.86 -4.90
N ASP A 160 -9.09 32.67 -4.22
CA ASP A 160 -8.48 31.34 -4.04
C ASP A 160 -9.16 30.63 -2.85
N PRO A 161 -9.86 29.51 -3.06
CA PRO A 161 -10.51 28.73 -2.00
C PRO A 161 -9.55 28.24 -0.91
N ARG A 162 -8.23 28.30 -1.14
CA ARG A 162 -7.18 27.97 -0.17
C ARG A 162 -6.96 29.06 0.91
N LEU A 163 -7.46 30.28 0.69
CA LEU A 163 -7.28 31.42 1.62
C LEU A 163 -8.34 31.49 2.72
N ASN A 164 -9.45 30.77 2.58
CA ASN A 164 -10.20 30.36 3.75
C ASN A 164 -9.36 29.26 4.42
N GLY A 165 -8.76 29.58 5.58
CA GLY A 165 -8.26 28.55 6.48
C GLY A 165 -9.32 27.44 6.62
N PRO A 166 -8.91 26.17 6.72
CA PRO A 166 -9.78 25.05 6.42
C PRO A 166 -11.03 25.12 7.29
N GLU A 167 -12.21 25.05 6.67
CA GLU A 167 -13.27 24.26 7.28
C GLU A 167 -12.64 22.91 7.57
N TYR A 168 -12.33 22.74 8.86
CA TYR A 168 -11.31 21.86 9.41
C TYR A 168 -11.35 20.49 8.71
N ALA A 169 -10.32 20.16 7.92
CA ALA A 169 -9.96 18.75 7.82
C ALA A 169 -9.72 18.33 9.27
N PRO A 170 -10.46 17.35 9.82
CA PRO A 170 -10.13 16.84 11.15
C PRO A 170 -8.63 16.54 11.16
N SER A 171 -7.97 16.71 12.31
CA SER A 171 -6.59 16.27 12.50
C SER A 171 -6.40 14.98 11.71
N ASN A 172 -5.34 14.87 10.92
CA ASN A 172 -5.12 13.65 10.15
C ASN A 172 -5.10 12.45 11.09
N ALA A 173 -4.88 12.61 12.40
CA ALA A 173 -5.40 11.69 13.41
C ALA A 173 -6.95 11.54 13.30
N GLY A 174 -7.40 10.62 12.45
CA GLY A 174 -8.81 10.53 12.06
C GLY A 174 -9.73 10.31 13.26
N GLN A 175 -10.97 10.77 13.13
CA GLN A 175 -12.00 10.46 14.13
C GLN A 175 -12.28 8.95 14.12
N ARG A 176 -12.67 8.37 15.27
CA ARG A 176 -13.01 6.93 15.37
C ARG A 176 -14.03 6.45 14.31
N ARG A 177 -14.80 7.38 13.75
CA ARG A 177 -15.86 7.16 12.76
C ARG A 177 -15.37 7.00 11.31
N GLU A 178 -14.16 7.42 10.99
CA GLU A 178 -13.58 7.32 9.65
C GLU A 178 -12.57 6.17 9.57
N ASP A 179 -12.30 5.68 8.36
CA ASP A 179 -11.18 4.76 8.15
C ASP A 179 -9.86 5.48 8.46
N ARG A 180 -8.95 4.80 9.16
CA ARG A 180 -7.68 5.39 9.60
C ARG A 180 -6.50 4.53 9.20
N LYS A 181 -5.55 5.12 8.48
CA LYS A 181 -4.36 4.43 7.99
C LYS A 181 -3.32 4.28 9.10
N ILE A 182 -2.97 3.05 9.43
CA ILE A 182 -1.90 2.78 10.42
C ILE A 182 -0.55 2.49 9.77
N ALA A 183 -0.55 1.97 8.53
CA ALA A 183 0.67 1.75 7.79
C ALA A 183 0.58 2.19 6.33
N ALA A 184 1.57 2.95 5.88
CA ALA A 184 1.76 3.30 4.47
C ALA A 184 2.68 2.27 3.80
N ILE A 185 2.37 1.91 2.55
CA ILE A 185 3.21 1.02 1.74
C ILE A 185 3.40 1.66 0.38
N GLY A 186 4.66 1.80 -0.02
CA GLY A 186 5.07 2.35 -1.30
C GLY A 186 6.38 1.72 -1.72
N ILE A 187 6.32 0.84 -2.73
CA ILE A 187 7.50 0.14 -3.24
C ILE A 187 7.85 0.59 -4.67
N ARG A 188 9.08 0.29 -5.07
CA ARG A 188 9.54 0.31 -6.46
C ARG A 188 10.14 -1.06 -6.78
N VAL A 189 9.95 -1.56 -8.00
CA VAL A 189 10.71 -2.70 -8.51
C VAL A 189 11.58 -2.23 -9.66
N ALA A 190 12.88 -2.50 -9.58
CA ALA A 190 13.84 -2.21 -10.62
C ALA A 190 14.72 -3.43 -10.84
N LYS A 191 14.90 -3.83 -12.10
CA LYS A 191 15.66 -5.04 -12.49
C LYS A 191 15.19 -6.33 -11.78
N GLY A 192 13.91 -6.39 -11.39
CA GLY A 192 13.32 -7.53 -10.67
C GLY A 192 13.58 -7.54 -9.16
N VAL A 193 14.24 -6.52 -8.60
CA VAL A 193 14.50 -6.39 -7.16
C VAL A 193 13.71 -5.21 -6.59
N THR A 194 13.12 -5.38 -5.40
CA THR A 194 12.33 -4.35 -4.71
C THR A 194 13.21 -3.27 -4.06
N MET A 195 12.65 -2.08 -3.89
CA MET A 195 13.19 -0.96 -3.11
C MET A 195 12.03 -0.24 -2.41
N HIS A 196 12.37 0.60 -1.43
CA HIS A 196 11.42 1.19 -0.48
C HIS A 196 10.67 0.09 0.27
N GLY A 197 9.45 0.35 0.74
CA GLY A 197 8.76 -0.63 1.57
C GLY A 197 7.56 -0.04 2.27
N PHE A 198 7.59 -0.08 3.60
CA PHE A 198 6.48 0.30 4.44
C PHE A 198 6.92 1.23 5.57
N ALA A 199 5.92 1.89 6.15
CA ALA A 199 6.04 2.74 7.31
C ALA A 199 4.84 2.47 8.23
N LEU A 200 5.09 1.86 9.39
CA LEU A 200 4.09 1.53 10.40
C LEU A 200 4.12 2.57 11.53
N ASN A 201 2.99 3.23 11.77
CA ASN A 201 2.87 4.21 12.85
C ASN A 201 2.74 3.50 14.20
N VAL A 202 3.77 3.57 15.03
CA VAL A 202 3.80 2.95 16.36
C VAL A 202 3.37 3.95 17.43
N ASN A 203 4.12 5.04 17.56
CA ASN A 203 3.83 6.17 18.45
C ASN A 203 4.31 7.53 17.89
N PRO A 204 4.17 7.82 16.58
CA PRO A 204 4.64 9.08 16.05
C PRO A 204 3.75 10.25 16.49
N ASP A 205 4.33 11.45 16.48
CA ASP A 205 3.56 12.69 16.51
C ASP A 205 2.75 12.81 15.20
N SER A 206 1.44 12.63 15.30
CA SER A 206 0.56 12.60 14.12
C SER A 206 0.29 14.00 13.54
N THR A 207 0.64 15.08 14.26
CA THR A 207 0.42 16.45 13.79
C THR A 207 1.26 16.79 12.56
N TRP A 208 2.34 16.05 12.30
CA TRP A 208 3.09 16.15 11.06
C TRP A 208 2.25 15.79 9.83
N PHE A 209 1.28 14.88 9.96
CA PHE A 209 0.41 14.59 8.84
C PHE A 209 -0.49 15.76 8.50
N ASP A 210 -0.88 16.62 9.46
CA ASP A 210 -1.82 17.75 9.26
C ASP A 210 -1.33 18.78 8.21
N LYS A 211 -0.03 18.79 7.92
CA LYS A 211 0.56 19.68 6.92
C LYS A 211 0.43 19.18 5.48
N ILE A 212 0.00 17.94 5.27
CA ILE A 212 -0.08 17.31 3.95
C ILE A 212 -1.45 16.69 3.72
N ILE A 213 -1.70 16.30 2.46
CA ILE A 213 -2.80 15.39 2.13
C ILE A 213 -2.18 13.99 1.96
N PRO A 214 -2.15 13.19 3.03
CA PRO A 214 -1.37 11.95 3.03
C PRO A 214 -1.92 10.97 1.99
N CYS A 215 -1.03 10.45 1.14
CA CYS A 215 -1.40 9.57 0.03
C CYS A 215 -2.46 10.16 -0.93
N GLY A 216 -2.72 11.48 -0.91
CA GLY A 216 -3.79 12.12 -1.69
C GLY A 216 -5.21 11.76 -1.24
N ILE A 217 -5.37 11.27 -0.01
CA ILE A 217 -6.64 10.84 0.57
C ILE A 217 -7.13 11.95 1.50
N ARG A 218 -8.35 12.45 1.24
CA ARG A 218 -8.96 13.55 2.01
C ARG A 218 -10.12 13.10 2.91
N ASP A 219 -10.58 11.87 2.72
CA ASP A 219 -11.78 11.30 3.34
C ASP A 219 -11.46 10.19 4.37
N ALA A 220 -10.22 10.16 4.85
CA ALA A 220 -9.74 9.18 5.82
C ALA A 220 -8.60 9.78 6.64
N GLY A 221 -8.44 9.28 7.86
CA GLY A 221 -7.32 9.67 8.72
C GLY A 221 -6.11 8.75 8.59
N VAL A 222 -5.11 9.06 9.39
CA VAL A 222 -4.00 8.24 9.86
C VAL A 222 -4.19 7.94 11.34
N THR A 223 -3.55 6.89 11.84
CA THR A 223 -3.54 6.52 13.25
C THR A 223 -2.23 5.82 13.62
N SER A 224 -2.06 5.44 14.88
CA SER A 224 -0.91 4.71 15.41
C SER A 224 -1.32 3.62 16.39
N LEU A 225 -0.43 2.65 16.65
CA LEU A 225 -0.67 1.61 17.65
C LEU A 225 -0.96 2.21 19.03
N SER A 226 -0.17 3.18 19.46
CA SER A 226 -0.36 3.81 20.78
C SER A 226 -1.69 4.54 20.89
N TYR A 227 -2.11 5.25 19.83
CA TYR A 227 -3.37 5.95 19.81
C TYR A 227 -4.57 5.00 19.89
N GLU A 228 -4.60 3.95 19.06
CA GLU A 228 -5.74 3.02 19.02
C GLU A 228 -5.85 2.17 20.29
N LEU A 229 -4.72 1.80 20.89
CA LEU A 229 -4.68 0.96 22.09
C LEU A 229 -4.83 1.76 23.39
N GLY A 230 -4.75 3.10 23.34
CA GLY A 230 -4.86 3.97 24.51
C GLY A 230 -3.75 3.76 25.54
N ARG A 231 -2.60 3.24 25.12
CA ARG A 231 -1.40 2.99 25.95
C ARG A 231 -0.16 3.23 25.13
N GLU A 232 0.96 3.48 25.80
CA GLU A 232 2.23 3.58 25.12
C GLU A 232 2.65 2.22 24.53
N VAL A 233 3.02 2.26 23.25
CA VAL A 233 3.66 1.17 22.50
C VAL A 233 4.87 1.78 21.82
N THR A 234 6.04 1.19 22.03
CA THR A 234 7.30 1.71 21.49
C THR A 234 7.77 0.88 20.29
N ILE A 235 8.72 1.44 19.54
CA ILE A 235 9.38 0.71 18.45
C ILE A 235 10.05 -0.57 18.97
N ALA A 236 10.64 -0.52 20.17
CA ALA A 236 11.27 -1.69 20.80
C ALA A 236 10.28 -2.83 21.06
N ASP A 237 9.03 -2.52 21.40
CA ASP A 237 7.98 -3.52 21.58
C ASP A 237 7.56 -4.16 20.25
N VAL A 238 7.42 -3.33 19.21
CA VAL A 238 6.89 -3.74 17.89
C VAL A 238 7.93 -4.45 17.04
N LEU A 239 9.20 -4.03 17.12
CA LEU A 239 10.28 -4.53 16.27
C LEU A 239 10.41 -6.06 16.24
N PRO A 240 10.51 -6.79 17.38
CA PRO A 240 10.63 -8.24 17.34
C PRO A 240 9.39 -8.95 16.78
N VAL A 241 8.20 -8.37 16.97
CA VAL A 241 6.93 -8.91 16.46
C VAL A 241 6.86 -8.71 14.95
N ALA A 242 7.15 -7.49 14.48
CA ALA A 242 7.16 -7.15 13.06
C ALA A 242 8.19 -7.98 12.30
N GLU A 243 9.41 -8.11 12.82
CA GLU A 243 10.47 -8.92 12.21
C GLU A 243 10.04 -10.38 12.01
N ARG A 244 9.41 -10.98 13.04
CA ARG A 244 8.93 -12.37 12.96
C ARG A 244 7.84 -12.55 11.91
N HIS A 245 6.84 -11.67 11.87
CA HIS A 245 5.75 -11.77 10.88
C HIS A 245 6.23 -11.44 9.45
N LEU A 246 7.16 -10.48 9.31
CA LEU A 246 7.81 -10.21 8.03
C LEU A 246 8.60 -11.43 7.56
N ARG A 247 9.38 -12.06 8.45
CA ARG A 247 10.13 -13.28 8.11
C ARG A 247 9.19 -14.37 7.63
N ASP A 248 8.17 -14.70 8.42
CA ASP A 248 7.20 -15.75 8.08
C ASP A 248 6.56 -15.50 6.70
N ILE A 249 6.06 -14.29 6.46
CA ILE A 249 5.37 -13.97 5.21
C ILE A 249 6.33 -13.84 4.02
N LEU A 250 7.53 -13.28 4.20
CA LEU A 250 8.44 -13.03 3.09
C LEU A 250 9.27 -14.26 2.69
N GLU A 251 9.49 -15.21 3.61
CA GLU A 251 10.17 -16.48 3.33
C GLU A 251 9.20 -17.59 2.89
N ASN A 252 8.03 -17.71 3.56
CA ASN A 252 7.15 -18.87 3.38
C ASN A 252 5.99 -18.65 2.40
N ALA A 253 5.66 -17.40 2.04
CA ALA A 253 4.63 -17.17 1.04
C ALA A 253 5.18 -17.48 -0.36
N GLU A 254 4.58 -18.48 -1.04
CA GLU A 254 4.91 -18.78 -2.43
C GLU A 254 4.79 -17.52 -3.29
N LEU A 255 5.92 -17.10 -3.87
CA LEU A 255 5.97 -16.04 -4.85
C LEU A 255 5.36 -16.55 -6.16
N LYS A 256 4.04 -16.49 -6.30
CA LYS A 256 3.40 -16.88 -7.56
C LYS A 256 3.72 -15.81 -8.63
N PRO A 257 4.21 -16.21 -9.81
CA PRO A 257 4.37 -15.28 -10.92
C PRO A 257 3.03 -14.64 -11.27
N ARG A 258 3.07 -13.40 -11.76
CA ARG A 258 1.87 -12.72 -12.27
C ARG A 258 1.20 -13.60 -13.34
N LEU A 259 -0.09 -13.87 -13.21
CA LEU A 259 -0.85 -14.51 -14.28
C LEU A 259 -0.84 -13.59 -15.51
N VAL A 260 -0.27 -14.06 -16.61
CA VAL A 260 -0.35 -13.39 -17.90
C VAL A 260 -1.58 -13.96 -18.59
N GLU A 261 -2.65 -13.16 -18.69
CA GLU A 261 -3.75 -13.51 -19.59
C GLU A 261 -3.20 -13.54 -21.01
N THR A 262 -3.14 -14.73 -21.62
CA THR A 262 -2.86 -14.84 -23.05
C THR A 262 -4.01 -14.18 -23.79
N ALA A 263 -3.68 -13.16 -24.59
CA ALA A 263 -4.63 -12.41 -25.39
C ALA A 263 -5.57 -13.38 -26.12
N LYS A 264 -6.88 -13.18 -25.95
CA LYS A 264 -7.92 -13.90 -26.68
C LYS A 264 -7.60 -13.83 -28.17
N THR A 265 -7.22 -14.97 -28.73
CA THR A 265 -7.13 -15.13 -30.17
C THR A 265 -8.55 -15.00 -30.70
N THR A 266 -8.78 -13.98 -31.52
CA THR A 266 -10.06 -13.75 -32.20
C THR A 266 -10.27 -14.88 -33.20
N GLU A 267 -10.89 -15.98 -32.79
CA GLU A 267 -11.44 -16.96 -33.73
C GLU A 267 -12.68 -16.33 -34.39
N THR A 268 -12.48 -15.87 -35.61
CA THR A 268 -13.55 -15.66 -36.57
C THR A 268 -13.94 -17.04 -37.11
N ALA A 269 -14.92 -17.67 -36.49
CA ALA A 269 -15.52 -18.89 -37.02
C ALA A 269 -16.50 -18.50 -38.13
N GLU A 270 -16.09 -18.76 -39.38
CA GLU A 270 -16.96 -18.84 -40.55
C GLU A 270 -18.13 -19.79 -40.27
N THR A 271 -19.34 -19.27 -40.47
CA THR A 271 -20.57 -20.05 -40.52
C THR A 271 -20.58 -20.87 -41.82
N ALA A 272 -20.30 -22.18 -41.70
CA ALA A 272 -20.70 -23.16 -42.70
C ALA A 272 -21.81 -24.05 -42.10
N GLU A 273 -22.96 -23.89 -42.72
CA GLU A 273 -24.26 -24.50 -42.53
C GLU A 273 -24.26 -26.00 -42.87
N THR A 274 -24.81 -26.86 -42.00
CA THR A 274 -25.50 -28.08 -42.43
C THR A 274 -26.55 -28.50 -41.40
N THR A 275 -27.79 -28.37 -41.84
CA THR A 275 -29.05 -28.80 -41.22
C THR A 275 -29.15 -30.33 -41.24
N GLU A 276 -29.44 -30.95 -40.10
CA GLU A 276 -29.80 -32.36 -40.00
C GLU A 276 -31.22 -32.47 -39.43
N THR A 277 -32.16 -32.95 -40.25
CA THR A 277 -33.44 -33.49 -39.77
C THR A 277 -33.67 -34.84 -40.43
N ALA A 278 -33.82 -35.84 -39.56
CA ALA A 278 -34.06 -37.24 -39.85
C ALA A 278 -35.41 -37.50 -40.53
N GLU A 279 -35.49 -38.59 -41.32
CA GLU A 279 -36.45 -39.67 -41.06
C GLU A 279 -36.16 -40.96 -41.88
N THR A 280 -36.27 -42.08 -41.17
CA THR A 280 -36.62 -43.47 -41.52
C THR A 280 -36.87 -43.82 -43.00
N THR A 281 -36.47 -44.99 -43.54
CA THR A 281 -37.19 -46.28 -43.37
C THR A 281 -36.44 -47.45 -44.10
N GLU A 282 -36.53 -48.66 -43.52
CA GLU A 282 -36.44 -50.02 -44.12
C GLU A 282 -35.11 -50.72 -44.55
N ARG A 283 -34.82 -51.80 -43.81
CA ARG A 283 -34.04 -53.06 -44.02
C ARG A 283 -34.25 -53.77 -45.39
N PRO A 284 -33.54 -54.89 -45.68
CA PRO A 284 -32.09 -55.18 -45.71
C PRO A 284 -31.76 -56.02 -47.00
N GLU A 285 -30.72 -56.87 -46.95
CA GLU A 285 -30.22 -57.81 -48.00
C GLU A 285 -29.18 -57.21 -48.96
N ALA A 286 -28.13 -57.91 -49.40
CA ALA A 286 -27.46 -59.14 -48.99
C ALA A 286 -26.13 -59.20 -49.78
N GLU A 287 -25.23 -60.05 -49.30
CA GLU A 287 -24.25 -60.79 -50.10
C GLU A 287 -23.05 -60.09 -50.79
N LYS A 288 -21.87 -60.61 -50.37
CA LYS A 288 -20.73 -61.03 -51.20
C LYS A 288 -19.92 -59.91 -51.88
N ALA A 289 -18.62 -60.02 -52.10
CA ALA A 289 -17.50 -60.87 -51.70
C ALA A 289 -16.33 -60.31 -52.53
N THR A 290 -15.09 -60.42 -52.03
CA THR A 290 -13.83 -60.41 -52.81
C THR A 290 -13.50 -59.12 -53.59
N ALA A 291 -12.26 -58.63 -53.70
CA ALA A 291 -10.93 -59.11 -53.35
C ALA A 291 -10.04 -57.87 -53.13
#